data_AF-A0A919T8K0-F1
#
_entry.id   AF-A0A919T8K0-F1
#
_cell.length_a   1.000
_cell.length_b   1.000
_cell.length_c   1.000
_cell.angle_alpha   90.00
_cell.angle_beta   90.00
_cell.angle_gamma   90.00
#
_symmetry.space_group_name_H-M   'P 1'
#
loop_
_entity.id
_entity.type
_entity.pdbx_description
1 polymer ?
#
loop_
_entity_poly.entity_id
_entity_poly.type
_entity_poly.pdbx_seq_one_letter_code
_entity_poly.pdbx_strand_id
1 'polypeptide(L)'
;MSIDAEELTTCPARITLDAAQLAFFDGLPTAAPSLQSELGCELEQGHEGSHAALGQQVDATMWWLQWTLSASEINPYTWCPARQTPTAQSRADTDCALFDGHPGRHSSAKTYWQADEAA
;
A
#
# COMPACT_ATOMS: atom_id res chain seq x y z
N MET A 1 3.69 22.16 -17.87
CA MET A 1 2.84 21.42 -16.90
C MET A 1 2.54 20.09 -17.55
N SER A 2 3.53 19.19 -17.51
CA SER A 2 3.39 17.83 -18.02
C SER A 2 3.07 16.98 -16.80
N ILE A 3 1.92 16.32 -16.82
CA ILE A 3 1.62 15.27 -15.84
C ILE A 3 2.18 14.03 -16.51
N ASP A 4 3.30 13.51 -15.98
CA ASP A 4 3.98 12.35 -16.54
C ASP A 4 3.03 11.15 -16.56
N ALA A 5 2.86 10.55 -17.74
CA ALA A 5 1.96 9.42 -17.97
C ALA A 5 2.36 8.13 -17.22
N GLU A 6 3.48 8.17 -16.49
CA GLU A 6 3.99 7.09 -15.63
C GLU A 6 3.35 7.09 -14.23
N GLU A 7 2.66 8.16 -13.81
CA GLU A 7 1.94 8.26 -12.52
C GLU A 7 0.57 7.54 -12.50
N LEU A 8 0.16 6.86 -13.58
CA LEU A 8 -1.20 6.31 -13.74
C LEU A 8 -1.30 4.79 -13.52
N THR A 9 -0.29 4.14 -12.93
CA THR A 9 -0.37 2.69 -12.66
C THR A 9 -1.13 2.37 -11.38
N THR A 10 -1.25 3.31 -10.45
CA THR A 10 -2.03 3.18 -9.21
C THR A 10 -3.40 3.85 -9.31
N CYS A 11 -4.34 3.31 -8.54
CA CYS A 11 -5.69 3.82 -8.47
C CYS A 11 -5.74 5.22 -7.83
N PRO A 12 -6.38 6.22 -8.47
CA PRO A 12 -6.41 7.59 -7.95
C PRO A 12 -7.34 7.78 -6.75
N ALA A 13 -8.05 6.73 -6.32
CA ALA A 13 -8.96 6.80 -5.19
C ALA A 13 -8.20 7.13 -3.90
N ARG A 14 -8.74 8.06 -3.12
CA ARG A 14 -8.21 8.47 -1.81
C ARG A 14 -9.31 8.39 -0.77
N ILE A 15 -8.91 8.20 0.48
CA ILE A 15 -9.80 8.23 1.64
C ILE A 15 -9.19 9.08 2.73
N THR A 16 -10.02 9.91 3.37
CA THR A 16 -9.67 10.59 4.61
C THR A 16 -10.12 9.70 5.77
N LEU A 17 -9.20 9.37 6.68
CA LEU A 17 -9.52 8.55 7.84
C LEU A 17 -10.37 9.34 8.84
N ASP A 18 -11.38 8.69 9.39
CA ASP A 18 -12.17 9.26 10.49
C ASP A 18 -11.43 9.14 11.84
N ALA A 19 -11.96 9.82 12.86
CA ALA A 19 -11.35 9.86 14.18
C ALA A 19 -11.20 8.48 14.85
N ALA A 20 -12.15 7.56 14.63
CA ALA A 20 -12.08 6.21 15.17
C ALA A 20 -11.01 5.38 14.46
N GLN A 21 -10.88 5.54 13.13
CA GLN A 21 -9.82 4.89 12.36
C GLN A 21 -8.43 5.40 12.75
N LEU A 22 -8.27 6.71 12.90
CA LEU A 22 -7.01 7.29 13.39
C LEU A 22 -6.66 6.81 14.79
N ALA A 23 -7.64 6.77 15.71
CA ALA A 23 -7.42 6.27 17.05
C ALA A 23 -7.05 4.77 17.08
N PHE A 24 -7.58 3.97 16.15
CA PHE A 24 -7.19 2.56 16.01
C PHE A 24 -5.71 2.43 15.67
N PHE A 25 -5.21 3.18 14.68
CA PHE A 25 -3.80 3.13 14.28
C PHE A 25 -2.87 3.70 15.36
N ASP A 26 -3.26 4.80 16.03
CA ASP A 26 -2.50 5.39 17.15
C ASP A 26 -2.38 4.42 18.34
N GLY A 27 -3.39 3.58 18.55
CA GLY A 27 -3.38 2.55 19.61
C GLY A 27 -2.53 1.32 19.31
N LEU A 28 -1.96 1.18 18.11
CA LEU A 28 -1.14 0.02 17.77
C LEU A 28 0.21 0.04 18.52
N PRO A 29 0.69 -1.12 19.01
CA PRO A 29 1.78 -1.20 20.00
C PRO A 29 3.19 -0.86 19.48
N THR A 30 3.34 -0.24 18.30
CA THR A 30 4.65 0.02 17.68
C THR A 30 4.82 1.51 17.38
N ALA A 31 6.06 1.97 17.53
CA ALA A 31 6.57 3.27 17.09
C ALA A 31 6.57 3.40 15.55
N ALA A 32 5.43 3.18 14.93
CA ALA A 32 5.26 3.53 13.53
C ALA A 32 5.22 5.06 13.42
N PRO A 33 5.71 5.62 12.30
CA PRO A 33 5.48 7.02 12.01
C PRO A 33 3.98 7.31 12.04
N SER A 34 3.61 8.50 12.53
CA SER A 34 2.22 8.94 12.58
C SER A 34 1.57 8.77 11.20
N LEU A 35 0.48 8.01 11.16
CA LEU A 35 -0.26 7.77 9.93
C LEU A 35 -0.79 9.11 9.38
N GLN A 36 -0.67 9.31 8.08
CA GLN A 36 -1.31 10.46 7.42
C GLN A 36 -2.83 10.34 7.53
N SER A 37 -3.51 11.47 7.74
CA SER A 37 -4.99 11.49 7.81
C SER A 37 -5.68 11.21 6.47
N GLU A 38 -4.92 11.15 5.38
CA GLU A 38 -5.38 10.75 4.06
C GLU A 38 -4.49 9.63 3.52
N LEU A 39 -5.11 8.61 2.94
CA LEU A 39 -4.43 7.51 2.25
C LEU A 39 -4.91 7.42 0.80
N GLY A 40 -3.98 7.09 -0.10
CA GLY A 40 -4.26 6.75 -1.49
C GLY A 40 -4.33 5.24 -1.68
N CYS A 41 -5.20 4.78 -2.58
CA CYS A 41 -5.30 3.38 -2.95
C CYS A 41 -3.98 2.90 -3.56
N GLU A 42 -3.45 1.79 -3.04
CA GLU A 42 -2.20 1.18 -3.52
C GLU A 42 -2.42 0.11 -4.60
N LEU A 43 -3.67 -0.16 -4.98
CA LEU A 43 -4.03 -1.12 -6.02
C LEU A 43 -3.84 -0.53 -7.43
N GLU A 44 -3.72 -1.41 -8.43
CA GLU A 44 -3.57 -1.04 -9.84
C GLU A 44 -4.75 -0.20 -10.34
N GLN A 45 -4.49 0.77 -11.21
CA GLN A 45 -5.54 1.56 -11.85
C GLN A 45 -6.54 0.65 -12.58
N GLY A 46 -7.84 0.89 -12.35
CA GLY A 46 -8.90 0.10 -12.98
C GLY A 46 -9.17 -1.24 -12.28
N HIS A 47 -8.60 -1.48 -11.10
CA HIS A 47 -8.98 -2.63 -10.28
C HIS A 47 -10.48 -2.64 -9.97
N GLU A 48 -11.05 -3.83 -9.88
CA GLU A 48 -12.42 -4.03 -9.43
C GLU A 48 -12.46 -4.22 -7.91
N GLY A 49 -13.62 -4.01 -7.31
CA GLY A 49 -13.85 -4.21 -5.87
C GLY A 49 -13.42 -3.03 -4.99
N SER A 50 -13.15 -3.33 -3.72
CA SER A 50 -12.77 -2.33 -2.71
C SER A 50 -11.38 -1.77 -2.98
N HIS A 51 -11.23 -0.47 -2.74
CA HIS A 51 -9.93 0.19 -2.66
C HIS A 51 -9.21 -0.25 -1.39
N ALA A 52 -7.88 -0.24 -1.42
CA ALA A 52 -7.09 -0.66 -0.29
C ALA A 52 -5.78 0.12 -0.18
N ALA A 53 -5.37 0.40 1.05
CA ALA A 53 -4.09 1.04 1.37
C ALA A 53 -3.52 0.45 2.66
N LEU A 54 -2.20 0.27 2.71
CA LEU A 54 -1.52 -0.11 3.94
C LEU A 54 -1.55 1.07 4.91
N GLY A 55 -2.18 0.87 6.07
CA GLY A 55 -2.10 1.84 7.15
C GLY A 55 -0.81 1.66 7.94
N GLN A 56 -0.66 0.49 8.57
CA GLN A 56 0.48 0.22 9.44
C GLN A 56 0.83 -1.26 9.45
N GLN A 57 2.11 -1.57 9.63
CA GLN A 57 2.59 -2.92 9.90
C GLN A 57 3.03 -3.04 11.36
N VAL A 58 2.61 -4.11 12.02
CA VAL A 58 3.03 -4.49 13.37
C VAL A 58 3.46 -5.96 13.32
N ASP A 59 4.75 -6.21 13.55
CA ASP A 59 5.36 -7.52 13.37
C ASP A 59 5.09 -8.10 11.96
N ALA A 60 4.43 -9.26 11.89
CA ALA A 60 4.03 -9.93 10.66
C ALA A 60 2.63 -9.50 10.16
N THR A 61 1.88 -8.77 10.98
CA THR A 61 0.50 -8.36 10.68
C THR A 61 0.52 -6.98 10.02
N MET A 62 -0.19 -6.87 8.90
CA MET A 62 -0.44 -5.58 8.27
C MET A 62 -1.89 -5.19 8.44
N TRP A 63 -2.10 -3.97 8.90
CA TRP A 63 -3.40 -3.36 9.03
C TRP A 63 -3.70 -2.56 7.78
N TRP A 64 -4.53 -3.14 6.91
CA TRP A 64 -4.97 -2.53 5.67
C TRP A 64 -6.30 -1.85 5.87
N LEU A 65 -6.41 -0.63 5.39
CA LEU A 65 -7.70 0.05 5.26
C LEU A 65 -8.28 -0.33 3.91
N GLN A 66 -9.49 -0.89 3.91
CA GLN A 66 -10.26 -1.18 2.71
C GLN A 66 -11.49 -0.29 2.66
N TRP A 67 -11.84 0.22 1.49
CA TRP A 67 -13.01 1.07 1.36
C TRP A 67 -13.70 0.96 0.01
N THR A 68 -14.99 1.27 0.03
CA THR A 68 -15.84 1.48 -1.14
C THR A 68 -16.39 2.90 -1.10
N LEU A 69 -17.29 3.25 -2.02
CA LEU A 69 -18.00 4.52 -1.98
C LEU A 69 -18.94 4.67 -0.77
N SER A 70 -19.24 3.59 -0.04
CA SER A 70 -20.29 3.59 1.00
C SER A 70 -19.81 3.07 2.36
N ALA A 71 -18.64 2.46 2.45
CA ALA A 71 -18.12 1.88 3.68
C ALA A 71 -16.59 1.83 3.68
N SER A 72 -15.98 1.84 4.87
CA SER A 72 -14.56 1.65 5.07
C SER A 72 -14.29 0.80 6.32
N GLU A 73 -13.30 -0.09 6.24
CA GLU A 73 -13.00 -1.10 7.26
C GLU A 73 -11.49 -1.33 7.37
N ILE A 74 -10.99 -1.49 8.60
CA ILE A 74 -9.59 -1.83 8.86
C ILE A 74 -9.51 -3.34 9.10
N ASN A 75 -8.67 -4.02 8.34
CA ASN A 75 -8.56 -5.48 8.36
C ASN A 75 -7.10 -5.93 8.49
N PRO A 76 -6.82 -6.96 9.32
CA PRO A 76 -5.51 -7.56 9.40
C PRO A 76 -5.28 -8.53 8.24
N TYR A 77 -4.18 -8.34 7.51
CA TYR A 77 -3.74 -9.25 6.46
C TYR A 77 -2.26 -9.60 6.60
N THR A 78 -1.87 -10.64 5.85
CA THR A 78 -0.48 -11.03 5.63
C THR A 78 -0.05 -10.64 4.21
N TRP A 79 1.26 -10.74 3.93
CA TRP A 79 1.81 -10.39 2.62
C TRP A 79 1.29 -11.34 1.57
N CYS A 80 1.08 -10.82 0.36
CA CYS A 80 0.78 -11.65 -0.79
C CYS A 80 1.82 -12.78 -0.89
N PRO A 81 1.43 -14.05 -1.04
CA PRO A 81 2.34 -15.20 -1.09
C PRO A 81 3.26 -15.16 -2.31
N ALA A 82 2.91 -14.36 -3.32
CA ALA A 82 3.79 -14.09 -4.46
C ALA A 82 4.96 -13.17 -4.11
N ARG A 83 4.96 -12.56 -2.92
CA ARG A 83 6.08 -11.79 -2.41
C ARG A 83 7.28 -12.71 -2.22
N GLN A 84 8.26 -12.58 -3.11
CA GLN A 84 9.51 -13.31 -2.98
C GLN A 84 10.36 -12.64 -1.90
N THR A 85 10.69 -13.36 -0.83
CA THR A 85 11.68 -12.87 0.12
C THR A 85 12.97 -12.61 -0.66
N PRO A 86 13.54 -11.40 -0.65
CA PRO A 86 14.72 -11.10 -1.44
C PRO A 86 15.87 -12.00 -0.97
N THR A 87 16.17 -13.03 -1.76
CA THR A 87 17.40 -13.79 -1.61
C THR A 87 18.53 -13.00 -2.26
N ALA A 88 19.77 -13.17 -1.79
CA ALA A 88 20.95 -12.46 -2.32
C ALA A 88 21.20 -12.65 -3.85
N GLN A 89 20.40 -13.49 -4.53
CA GLN A 89 20.47 -13.73 -5.98
C GLN A 89 19.25 -13.26 -6.79
N SER A 90 18.14 -12.81 -6.17
CA SER A 90 16.96 -12.38 -6.91
C SER A 90 17.04 -10.89 -7.24
N ARG A 91 17.26 -10.56 -8.52
CA ARG A 91 17.08 -9.19 -9.04
C ARG A 91 15.61 -8.77 -8.92
N ALA A 92 15.30 -8.06 -7.85
CA ALA A 92 14.41 -6.91 -7.66
C ALA A 92 13.05 -6.73 -8.40
N ASP A 93 12.60 -7.60 -9.31
CA ASP A 93 11.51 -7.22 -10.24
C ASP A 93 10.14 -7.87 -9.95
N THR A 94 10.00 -8.63 -8.85
CA THR A 94 8.72 -9.32 -8.54
C THR A 94 8.42 -9.36 -7.05
N ASP A 95 8.71 -8.28 -6.31
CA ASP A 95 8.21 -8.15 -4.93
C ASP A 95 6.79 -7.61 -4.96
N CYS A 96 5.81 -8.47 -4.71
CA CYS A 96 4.45 -8.02 -4.49
C CYS A 96 4.34 -7.42 -3.07
N ALA A 97 4.17 -6.10 -3.00
CA ALA A 97 4.06 -5.36 -1.74
C ALA A 97 2.60 -5.13 -1.31
N LEU A 98 1.67 -6.01 -1.72
CA LEU A 98 0.24 -5.91 -1.41
C LEU A 98 -0.20 -7.06 -0.48
N PHE A 99 -1.41 -6.97 0.07
CA PHE A 99 -2.00 -7.99 0.94
C PHE A 99 -2.37 -9.27 0.20
N ASP A 100 -2.43 -10.39 0.91
CA ASP A 100 -2.93 -11.65 0.37
C ASP A 100 -4.36 -11.54 -0.19
N GLY A 101 -4.56 -11.99 -1.44
CA GLY A 101 -5.84 -11.94 -2.13
C GLY A 101 -6.19 -10.59 -2.79
N HIS A 102 -5.24 -9.67 -2.92
CA HIS A 102 -5.48 -8.39 -3.57
C HIS A 102 -5.87 -8.54 -5.06
N PRO A 103 -6.75 -7.67 -5.60
CA PRO A 103 -7.02 -7.62 -7.03
C PRO A 103 -5.85 -6.93 -7.78
N GLY A 104 -5.69 -7.26 -9.06
CA GLY A 104 -4.68 -6.66 -9.93
C GLY A 104 -3.37 -7.47 -10.03
N ARG A 105 -2.38 -6.89 -10.71
CA ARG A 105 -1.10 -7.56 -10.97
C ARG A 105 -0.20 -7.56 -9.73
N HIS A 106 0.59 -8.63 -9.57
CA HIS A 106 1.53 -8.79 -8.45
C HIS A 106 2.85 -8.01 -8.63
N SER A 107 3.03 -7.30 -9.75
CA SER A 107 4.18 -6.45 -10.01
C SER A 107 4.02 -5.11 -9.31
N SER A 108 4.77 -4.85 -8.24
CA SER A 108 4.82 -3.50 -7.66
C SER A 108 5.69 -2.61 -8.56
N ALA A 109 5.08 -1.78 -9.39
CA ALA A 109 5.80 -0.71 -10.07
C ALA A 109 6.11 0.42 -9.07
N LYS A 110 6.83 0.14 -7.97
CA LYS A 110 7.48 1.20 -7.19
C LYS A 110 8.90 1.34 -7.74
N THR A 111 9.04 2.02 -8.87
CA THR A 111 10.34 2.53 -9.32
C THR A 111 10.82 3.53 -8.27
N TYR A 112 11.61 3.05 -7.30
CA TYR A 112 12.38 3.94 -6.45
C TYR A 112 13.37 4.67 -7.36
N TRP A 113 13.16 5.97 -7.59
CA TRP A 113 14.19 6.85 -8.11
C TRP A 113 15.38 6.82 -7.16
N GLN A 114 16.45 6.12 -7.55
CA GLN A 114 17.78 6.38 -7.03
C GLN A 114 18.22 7.70 -7.63
N ALA A 115 18.08 8.79 -6.88
CA ALA A 115 18.83 10.00 -7.18
C ALA A 115 20.30 9.68 -6.88
N ASP A 116 21.02 9.46 -7.97
CA ASP A 116 22.46 9.30 -8.10
C ASP A 116 23.20 10.38 -7.27
N GLU A 117 23.92 9.97 -6.23
CA GLU A 117 24.94 10.82 -5.60
C GLU A 117 26.13 10.90 -6.56
N ALA A 118 26.08 11.86 -7.48
CA ALA A 118 27.19 12.18 -8.36
C ALA A 118 27.98 13.40 -7.85
N ALA A 119 29.11 13.06 -7.23
CA ALA A 119 30.40 13.78 -7.17
C ALA A 119 30.56 15.06 -6.32
#